data_AF-A0A419JAA0-F1
#
_entry.id   AF-A0A419JAA0-F1
#
_cell.length_a   1.000
_cell.length_b   1.000
_cell.length_c   1.000
_cell.angle_alpha   90.00
_cell.angle_beta   90.00
_cell.angle_gamma   90.00
#
_symmetry.space_group_name_H-M   'P 1'
#
loop_
_entity.id
_entity.type
_entity.pdbx_description
1 polymer ?
#
loop_
_entity_poly.entity_id
_entity_poly.type
_entity_poly.pdbx_seq_one_letter_code
_entity_poly.pdbx_strand_id
1 'polypeptide(L)'
;MRYGNMKNATMFHSALLKKVRHHEIPALYAECDVYAQPSIVEPYGIAVLEAMACGKPVVGTRVGGMRDTMKDGGLGFSLSLWIRVSWQSG
;
A
#
# COMPACT_ATOMS: atom_id res chain seq x y z
N MET A 1 -2.30 -28.29 26.24
CA MET A 1 -3.37 -28.30 25.21
C MET A 1 -2.72 -28.12 23.86
N ARG A 2 -2.90 -29.09 22.95
CA ARG A 2 -2.15 -29.24 21.69
C ARG A 2 -2.78 -28.38 20.59
N TYR A 3 -2.03 -27.50 19.93
CA TYR A 3 -2.39 -26.98 18.60
C TYR A 3 -1.50 -27.69 17.59
N GLY A 4 -2.10 -28.62 16.84
CA GLY A 4 -1.42 -29.45 15.86
C GLY A 4 -1.33 -28.76 14.49
N ASN A 5 -0.17 -28.91 13.85
CA ASN A 5 0.00 -29.17 12.43
C ASN A 5 -0.78 -28.26 11.44
N MET A 6 -0.21 -27.11 11.08
CA MET A 6 -0.62 -26.36 9.88
C MET A 6 0.37 -26.63 8.75
N LYS A 7 0.11 -27.70 7.99
CA LYS A 7 0.70 -27.89 6.67
C LYS A 7 -0.23 -27.22 5.65
N ASN A 8 0.27 -26.17 5.00
CA ASN A 8 -0.15 -25.67 3.69
C ASN A 8 -1.64 -25.30 3.51
N ALA A 9 -1.96 -24.02 3.74
CA ALA A 9 -3.00 -23.31 2.99
C ALA A 9 -2.73 -21.80 3.07
N THR A 10 -1.94 -21.25 2.15
CA THR A 10 -1.90 -19.79 1.93
C THR A 10 -3.22 -19.38 1.29
N MET A 11 -4.18 -18.99 2.11
CA MET A 11 -5.47 -18.46 1.67
C MET A 11 -5.27 -16.99 1.27
N PHE A 12 -5.41 -16.67 -0.01
CA PHE A 12 -5.39 -15.28 -0.47
C PHE A 12 -6.67 -14.58 0.04
N HIS A 13 -6.56 -13.85 1.15
CA HIS A 13 -7.66 -13.04 1.68
C HIS A 13 -7.70 -11.69 0.95
N SER A 14 -8.32 -11.64 -0.22
CA SER A 14 -8.57 -10.38 -0.92
C SER A 14 -9.97 -9.86 -0.58
N ALA A 15 -10.05 -8.60 -0.15
CA ALA A 15 -11.30 -7.91 0.10
C ALA A 15 -11.37 -6.65 -0.76
N LEU A 16 -12.46 -6.48 -1.51
CA LEU A 16 -12.77 -5.24 -2.22
C LEU A 16 -13.81 -4.48 -1.42
N LEU A 17 -13.40 -3.36 -0.83
CA LEU A 17 -14.33 -2.45 -0.15
C LEU A 17 -15.03 -1.59 -1.19
N LYS A 18 -16.32 -1.31 -0.96
CA LYS A 18 -17.08 -0.33 -1.75
C LYS A 18 -16.69 1.08 -1.28
N LYS A 19 -17.64 2.01 -1.30
CA LYS A 19 -17.44 3.34 -0.72
C LYS A 19 -17.23 3.21 0.80
N VAL A 20 -16.06 3.63 1.26
CA VAL A 20 -15.72 3.75 2.68
C VAL A 20 -15.92 5.21 3.10
N ARG A 21 -16.44 5.47 4.30
CA ARG A 21 -16.55 6.84 4.80
C ARG A 21 -15.18 7.32 5.25
N HIS A 22 -14.89 8.60 5.03
CA HIS A 22 -13.56 9.14 5.29
C HIS A 22 -13.06 8.91 6.73
N HIS A 23 -13.95 8.95 7.73
CA HIS A 23 -13.59 8.70 9.14
C HIS A 23 -13.23 7.23 9.44
N GLU A 24 -13.53 6.29 8.54
CA GLU A 24 -13.20 4.86 8.69
C GLU A 24 -11.83 4.53 8.07
N ILE A 25 -11.32 5.41 7.20
CA ILE A 25 -10.05 5.23 6.49
C ILE A 25 -8.86 5.08 7.45
N PRO A 26 -8.74 5.83 8.57
CA PRO A 26 -7.63 5.63 9.50
C PRO A 26 -7.54 4.22 10.10
N ALA A 27 -8.70 3.59 10.36
CA ALA A 27 -8.72 2.22 10.86
C ALA A 27 -8.21 1.23 9.81
N LEU A 28 -8.56 1.45 8.53
CA LEU A 28 -8.05 0.64 7.43
C LEU A 28 -6.53 0.81 7.28
N TYR A 29 -6.01 2.05 7.36
CA TYR A 29 -4.56 2.24 7.37
C TYR A 29 -3.90 1.50 8.54
N ALA A 30 -4.48 1.59 9.75
CA ALA A 30 -3.97 0.93 10.94
C ALA A 30 -3.92 -0.59 10.81
N GLU A 31 -4.84 -1.20 10.05
CA GLU A 31 -4.85 -2.64 9.77
C GLU A 31 -3.88 -3.07 8.66
N CYS A 32 -3.46 -2.17 7.76
CA CYS A 32 -2.55 -2.50 6.67
C CYS A 32 -1.08 -2.56 7.11
N ASP A 33 -0.32 -3.54 6.59
CA ASP A 33 1.15 -3.58 6.75
C ASP A 33 1.88 -2.60 5.80
N VAL A 34 1.30 -2.35 4.62
CA VAL A 34 1.83 -1.48 3.57
C VAL A 34 0.70 -0.80 2.80
N TYR A 35 0.91 0.45 2.38
CA TYR A 35 -0.01 1.18 1.49
C TYR A 35 0.60 1.29 0.09
N ALA A 36 -0.18 0.99 -0.95
CA ALA A 36 0.26 1.04 -2.34
C ALA A 36 -0.57 2.04 -3.16
N GLN A 37 0.09 3.03 -3.78
CA GLN A 37 -0.55 4.04 -4.64
C GLN A 37 0.07 4.02 -6.05
N PRO A 38 -0.40 3.14 -6.96
CA PRO A 38 0.12 3.04 -8.32
C PRO A 38 -0.49 4.08 -9.28
N SER A 39 -0.72 5.32 -8.82
CA SER A 39 -1.34 6.38 -9.63
C SER A 39 -0.47 6.78 -10.83
N ILE A 40 -1.11 7.10 -11.96
CA ILE A 40 -0.47 7.75 -13.12
C ILE A 40 -0.50 9.28 -12.98
N VAL A 41 -1.57 9.80 -12.38
CA VAL A 41 -1.77 11.23 -12.07
C VAL A 41 -2.22 11.33 -10.63
N GLU A 42 -1.47 12.08 -9.82
CA GLU A 42 -1.75 12.27 -8.38
C GLU A 42 -1.30 13.68 -7.95
N PRO A 43 -2.15 14.71 -8.08
CA PRO A 43 -1.70 16.10 -7.94
C PRO A 43 -1.17 16.43 -6.54
N TYR A 44 -1.85 15.93 -5.50
CA TYR A 44 -1.61 16.34 -4.11
C TYR A 44 -1.05 15.22 -3.23
N GLY A 45 -1.36 13.96 -3.52
CA GLY A 45 -0.87 12.83 -2.71
C GLY A 45 -1.44 12.80 -1.29
N ILE A 46 -2.65 13.31 -1.06
CA ILE A 46 -3.26 13.41 0.28
C ILE A 46 -3.39 12.02 0.92
N ALA A 47 -3.88 11.02 0.18
CA ALA A 47 -4.01 9.65 0.70
C ALA A 47 -2.65 9.02 1.08
N VAL A 48 -1.57 9.40 0.38
CA VAL A 48 -0.21 8.98 0.73
C VAL A 48 0.25 9.64 2.03
N LEU A 49 -0.01 10.93 2.19
CA LEU A 49 0.28 11.66 3.43
C LEU A 49 -0.49 11.08 4.62
N GLU A 50 -1.76 10.73 4.44
CA GLU A 50 -2.58 10.11 5.48
C GLU A 50 -2.04 8.73 5.89
N ALA A 51 -1.63 7.90 4.92
CA ALA A 51 -1.00 6.61 5.19
C ALA A 51 0.33 6.78 5.95
N MET A 52 1.18 7.71 5.53
CA MET A 52 2.44 8.03 6.21
C MET A 52 2.21 8.57 7.63
N ALA A 53 1.20 9.42 7.82
CA ALA A 53 0.83 9.94 9.15
C ALA A 53 0.33 8.84 10.08
N CYS A 54 -0.26 7.78 9.54
CA CYS A 54 -0.60 6.55 10.27
C CYS A 54 0.60 5.61 10.49
N GLY A 55 1.82 6.05 10.15
CA GLY A 55 3.06 5.29 10.32
C GLY A 55 3.23 4.15 9.32
N LYS A 56 2.51 4.16 8.19
CA LYS A 56 2.51 3.05 7.24
C LYS A 56 3.57 3.22 6.17
N PRO A 57 4.36 2.16 5.87
CA PRO A 57 5.21 2.14 4.69
C PRO A 57 4.38 2.35 3.43
N VAL A 58 4.84 3.21 2.54
CA VAL A 58 4.18 3.52 1.26
C VAL A 58 5.04 3.08 0.08
N VAL A 59 4.40 2.44 -0.89
CA VAL A 59 4.94 2.16 -2.21
C VAL A 59 4.10 2.90 -3.24
N GLY A 60 4.71 3.78 -4.02
CA GLY A 60 3.96 4.60 -4.98
C GLY A 60 4.75 4.97 -6.21
N THR A 61 4.02 5.31 -7.27
CA THR A 61 4.61 5.84 -8.49
C THR A 61 5.11 7.26 -8.26
N ARG A 62 6.31 7.61 -8.74
CA ARG A 62 6.90 8.96 -8.54
C ARG A 62 6.25 10.06 -9.42
N VAL A 63 4.99 10.38 -9.17
CA VAL A 63 4.18 11.38 -9.91
C VAL A 63 3.53 12.42 -8.98
N GLY A 64 3.31 13.63 -9.52
CA GLY A 64 2.67 14.74 -8.81
C GLY A 64 3.19 14.97 -7.38
N GLY A 65 2.30 15.14 -6.40
CA GLY A 65 2.66 15.49 -5.01
C GLY A 65 3.52 14.46 -4.28
N MET A 66 3.60 13.22 -4.77
CA MET A 66 4.49 12.20 -4.21
C MET A 66 5.97 12.51 -4.46
N ARG A 67 6.30 13.35 -5.46
CA ARG A 67 7.69 13.72 -5.78
C ARG A 67 8.38 14.51 -4.68
N ASP A 68 7.62 15.33 -3.97
CA ASP A 68 8.12 16.18 -2.89
C ASP A 68 7.96 15.53 -1.52
N THR A 69 6.97 14.62 -1.41
CA THR A 69 6.54 14.02 -0.15
C THR A 69 7.28 12.72 0.19
N MET A 70 7.60 11.90 -0.82
CA MET A 70 8.31 10.63 -0.59
C MET A 70 9.82 10.80 -0.78
N LYS A 71 10.59 10.45 0.25
CA LYS A 71 12.05 10.32 0.17
C LYS A 71 12.42 8.85 0.28
N ASP A 72 13.26 8.39 -0.65
CA ASP A 72 13.71 7.00 -0.67
C ASP A 72 14.56 6.71 0.59
N GLY A 73 14.27 5.59 1.28
CA GLY A 73 14.99 5.16 2.48
C GLY A 73 14.35 5.52 3.83
N GLY A 74 13.04 5.85 3.86
CA GLY A 74 12.23 6.05 5.08
C GLY A 74 10.92 5.24 5.04
N LEU A 75 9.79 5.85 5.43
CA LEU A 75 8.43 5.27 5.27
C LEU A 75 7.94 5.23 3.81
N GLY A 76 8.80 5.50 2.82
CA GLY A 76 8.42 5.61 1.42
C GLY A 76 9.45 5.00 0.47
N PHE A 77 8.95 4.32 -0.55
CA PHE A 77 9.73 3.83 -1.69
C PHE A 77 9.10 4.33 -3.00
N SER A 78 9.90 5.04 -3.80
CA SER A 78 9.48 5.53 -5.10
C SER A 78 9.73 4.50 -6.19
N LEU A 79 8.71 4.14 -6.96
CA LEU A 79 8.86 3.38 -8.18
C LEU A 79 8.90 4.32 -9.39
N SER A 80 9.86 4.10 -10.28
CA SER A 80 9.88 4.75 -11.59
C SER A 80 8.75 4.20 -12.46
N LEU A 81 8.17 5.03 -13.32
CA LEU A 81 6.97 4.75 -14.15
C LEU A 81 7.16 3.62 -15.18
N TRP A 82 8.25 2.84 -15.12
CA TRP A 82 8.61 1.81 -16.09
C TRP A 82 8.91 0.44 -15.48
N ILE A 83 8.46 0.18 -14.24
CA ILE A 83 8.53 -1.18 -13.68
C ILE A 83 7.41 -2.03 -14.27
N ARG A 84 7.80 -2.87 -15.24
CA ARG A 84 6.96 -3.90 -15.83
C ARG A 84 6.95 -5.09 -14.87
N VAL A 85 5.89 -5.27 -14.09
CA VAL A 85 5.64 -6.53 -13.38
C VAL A 85 5.37 -7.62 -14.42
N SER A 86 6.43 -8.28 -14.89
CA SER A 86 6.29 -9.51 -15.67
C SER A 86 5.94 -10.63 -14.71
N TRP A 87 4.69 -11.11 -14.78
CA TRP A 87 4.28 -12.34 -14.12
C TRP A 87 5.01 -13.51 -14.82
N GLN A 88 6.01 -14.09 -14.16
CA GLN A 88 6.57 -15.37 -14.57
C GLN A 88 5.78 -16.46 -13.85
N SER A 89 4.79 -17.04 -14.54
CA SER A 89 4.29 -18.36 -14.21
C SER A 89 5.43 -19.37 -14.30
N GLY A 90 5.70 -20.05 -13.19
CA GLY A 90 6.17 -21.44 -13.23
C GLY A 90 4.99 -22.38 -13.44
#